data_AF-A0AA36IBE0-F1
#
_entry.id   AF-A0AA36IBE0-F1
#
_cell.length_a   1.000
_cell.length_b   1.000
_cell.length_c   1.000
_cell.angle_alpha   90.00
_cell.angle_beta   90.00
_cell.angle_gamma   90.00
#
_symmetry.space_group_name_H-M   'P 1'
#
loop_
_entity.id
_entity.type
_entity.pdbx_description
1 polymer ?
#
loop_
_entity_poly.entity_id
_entity_poly.type
_entity_poly.pdbx_seq_one_letter_code
_entity_poly.pdbx_strand_id
1 'polypeptide(L)'
;MCRRALPTECRGTKVDKIFGCDSVALDQCDSKYTSTGQGQFLQCGASGPNCLGIGPFCREYLELELEYLIVGGGGGGGSGGGGAGGLLKGTGLKMKPGDSILAVVGAGGVSGGGGAGTPATLQPMSGSESKLGDMQAMGGGHGGGGMDSKATAGNGGSGGGGAFDANTVTRTSGTSGQGHGGGRTDRNSYGAGGGGGGAGGAGKDAAAIHMAGAGGDGLAVDITGEKIWYAGGGGGGVNHNGNVLVTSAGGLGGRGGGGKGSDWASTGSANFMKFTGTDGAPNTGGGGGGTDPESRIAGDGGSGMVVVRYKAPQPYMLGGYVTSKLGYQIHTFKNVGSEKLEYSPGIEAVQMRFLVVGGGGGAGSGGGGGGGVVQGHIFMKKGETWTVQVGAGGAFGQGGAGHADVAVTASAGEDSKLGALLALGGGHGADRRREPGAGASGGGGGFDDTESKPGRGSPGQGHFGGLTDRGSYGAGGGGGGAGSPGSTCSAIHLGGNGGDGVSSDITGTEKWYGGGGGGGVNHNGDVSVSNGGGTGGRGGGGTGSNWGSTSASNFNKFTGTDGAPNTGGGGGGTDPECKVAGKGGSGIVVVRYTSTVPLLDGGVITVVGGDQIHTFTNTGTDTLSYP
;
A
#
# COMPACT_ATOMS: atom_id res chain seq x y z
N MET A 1 22.05 -62.09 -62.82
CA MET A 1 22.94 -60.92 -62.95
C MET A 1 22.07 -59.69 -62.68
N CYS A 2 22.26 -58.80 -61.70
CA CYS A 2 23.32 -58.54 -60.72
C CYS A 2 22.70 -58.05 -59.39
N ARG A 3 23.44 -58.26 -58.29
CA ARG A 3 23.20 -57.79 -56.91
C ARG A 3 23.83 -56.40 -56.67
N ARG A 4 23.43 -55.77 -55.54
CA ARG A 4 24.09 -54.69 -54.74
C ARG A 4 24.02 -53.27 -55.35
N ALA A 5 23.94 -52.18 -54.57
CA ALA A 5 24.53 -51.94 -53.24
C ALA A 5 23.76 -50.91 -52.39
N LEU A 6 23.88 -51.07 -51.05
CA LEU A 6 23.75 -50.03 -50.02
C LEU A 6 25.04 -49.19 -49.95
N PRO A 7 25.00 -47.99 -49.33
CA PRO A 7 26.05 -47.53 -48.41
C PRO A 7 25.45 -47.23 -47.02
N THR A 8 25.83 -47.96 -45.97
CA THR A 8 26.92 -47.70 -44.99
C THR A 8 26.57 -46.73 -43.85
N GLU A 9 26.69 -47.27 -42.64
CA GLU A 9 26.57 -46.64 -41.32
C GLU A 9 27.60 -45.52 -41.09
N CYS A 10 27.21 -44.48 -40.35
CA CYS A 10 28.10 -43.76 -39.45
C CYS A 10 27.56 -43.90 -38.02
N ARG A 11 28.31 -44.60 -37.16
CA ARG A 11 28.13 -44.62 -35.70
C ARG A 11 28.90 -43.46 -35.06
N GLY A 12 28.23 -42.72 -34.19
CA GLY A 12 28.73 -42.33 -32.86
C GLY A 12 29.52 -41.03 -32.71
N THR A 13 28.87 -40.01 -32.12
CA THR A 13 29.37 -39.22 -30.99
C THR A 13 28.18 -38.60 -30.24
N LYS A 14 28.12 -38.81 -28.91
CA LYS A 14 27.22 -38.09 -27.99
C LYS A 14 27.78 -36.68 -27.78
N VAL A 15 26.94 -35.65 -27.90
CA VAL A 15 27.03 -34.38 -27.15
C VAL A 15 25.62 -33.90 -26.82
N ASP A 16 25.43 -33.50 -25.58
CA ASP A 16 24.20 -33.00 -24.95
C ASP A 16 23.74 -31.61 -25.47
N LYS A 17 22.47 -31.29 -25.14
CA LYS A 17 21.84 -29.96 -25.00
C LYS A 17 21.38 -29.15 -26.23
N ILE A 18 20.07 -28.85 -26.21
CA ILE A 18 19.39 -27.54 -26.34
C ILE A 18 19.76 -26.66 -27.56
N PHE A 19 18.79 -26.43 -28.46
CA PHE A 19 18.40 -25.16 -29.11
C PHE A 19 17.07 -25.46 -29.82
N GLY A 20 15.95 -24.77 -29.58
CA GLY A 20 15.76 -23.34 -29.79
C GLY A 20 15.06 -23.17 -31.15
N CYS A 21 13.73 -23.03 -31.17
CA CYS A 21 13.03 -22.56 -32.37
C CYS A 21 13.28 -21.06 -32.50
N ASP A 22 14.47 -20.70 -32.98
CA ASP A 22 14.77 -19.35 -33.44
C ASP A 22 14.34 -19.20 -34.90
N SER A 23 13.55 -18.17 -35.15
CA SER A 23 13.41 -17.45 -36.42
C SER A 23 13.32 -18.30 -37.69
N VAL A 24 12.12 -18.80 -38.03
CA VAL A 24 11.83 -19.12 -39.44
C VAL A 24 11.33 -17.85 -40.11
N ALA A 25 12.18 -17.35 -41.01
CA ALA A 25 12.00 -16.32 -42.01
C ALA A 25 10.53 -15.97 -42.33
N LEU A 26 10.15 -14.74 -41.95
CA LEU A 26 9.12 -13.95 -42.61
C LEU A 26 9.65 -13.51 -43.99
N ASP A 27 9.73 -14.42 -44.95
CA ASP A 27 9.87 -14.04 -46.36
C ASP A 27 9.56 -15.23 -47.28
N GLN A 28 8.26 -15.56 -47.40
CA GLN A 28 7.64 -16.32 -48.50
C GLN A 28 6.15 -16.54 -48.22
N CYS A 29 5.36 -15.47 -48.22
CA CYS A 29 3.93 -15.55 -48.54
C CYS A 29 3.70 -14.80 -49.84
N ASP A 30 4.11 -15.45 -50.93
CA ASP A 30 3.97 -14.95 -52.29
C ASP A 30 2.52 -15.13 -52.77
N SER A 31 1.84 -13.99 -52.97
CA SER A 31 0.90 -13.67 -54.06
C SER A 31 -0.13 -14.72 -54.57
N LYS A 32 -0.86 -15.45 -53.71
CA LYS A 32 -1.98 -16.32 -54.18
C LYS A 32 -3.32 -16.28 -53.44
N TYR A 33 -3.68 -15.18 -52.78
CA TYR A 33 -5.02 -15.04 -52.24
C TYR A 33 -5.67 -13.71 -52.66
N THR A 34 -6.59 -13.79 -53.63
CA THR A 34 -7.58 -12.74 -53.88
C THR A 34 -8.77 -12.97 -52.95
N SER A 35 -9.11 -11.94 -52.17
CA SER A 35 -10.29 -11.96 -51.31
C SER A 35 -11.56 -12.03 -52.16
N THR A 36 -12.37 -13.06 -51.98
CA THR A 36 -13.81 -12.97 -52.27
C THR A 36 -14.52 -12.94 -50.94
N GLY A 37 -15.27 -11.87 -50.70
CA GLY A 37 -16.04 -11.69 -49.48
C GLY A 37 -17.05 -12.81 -49.29
N GLN A 38 -17.31 -13.10 -48.01
CA GLN A 38 -18.21 -14.11 -47.44
C GLN A 38 -17.53 -15.43 -47.08
N GLY A 39 -17.42 -15.65 -45.77
CA GLY A 39 -16.74 -16.78 -45.17
C GLY A 39 -17.42 -18.10 -45.47
N GLN A 40 -16.64 -19.00 -46.07
CA GLN A 40 -16.70 -20.46 -45.91
C GLN A 40 -15.51 -21.02 -46.70
N PHE A 41 -14.54 -21.66 -46.03
CA PHE A 41 -13.51 -22.45 -46.71
C PHE A 41 -13.73 -23.92 -46.40
N LEU A 42 -14.13 -24.68 -47.42
CA LEU A 42 -14.05 -26.13 -47.44
C LEU A 42 -13.71 -26.55 -48.87
N GLN A 43 -12.49 -27.06 -49.08
CA GLN A 43 -12.22 -27.94 -50.22
C GLN A 43 -11.03 -28.87 -49.92
N CYS A 44 -11.33 -30.15 -49.72
CA CYS A 44 -10.37 -31.23 -49.83
C CYS A 44 -10.12 -31.54 -51.32
N GLY A 45 -8.84 -31.66 -51.71
CA GLY A 45 -8.40 -32.15 -53.02
C GLY A 45 -7.58 -33.44 -52.88
N ALA A 46 -8.04 -34.47 -53.59
CA ALA A 46 -7.61 -35.86 -53.70
C ALA A 46 -6.14 -36.29 -53.41
N SER A 47 -6.05 -37.44 -52.72
CA SER A 47 -5.05 -38.53 -52.75
C SER A 47 -3.83 -38.49 -51.80
N GLY A 48 -3.92 -39.25 -50.69
CA GLY A 48 -2.80 -39.72 -49.86
C GLY A 48 -3.19 -39.99 -48.39
N PRO A 49 -2.88 -41.15 -47.78
CA PRO A 49 -3.25 -41.45 -46.39
C PRO A 49 -2.18 -40.90 -45.44
N ASN A 50 -2.13 -39.58 -45.25
CA ASN A 50 -1.37 -38.92 -44.18
C ASN A 50 -1.97 -37.52 -43.93
N CYS A 51 -3.22 -37.48 -43.45
CA CYS A 51 -3.78 -36.28 -42.84
C CYS A 51 -3.65 -36.42 -41.32
N LEU A 52 -2.51 -36.02 -40.77
CA LEU A 52 -2.46 -35.57 -39.38
C LEU A 52 -3.23 -34.25 -39.33
N GLY A 53 -4.43 -34.29 -38.76
CA GLY A 53 -5.29 -33.12 -38.62
C GLY A 53 -4.60 -32.02 -37.83
N ILE A 54 -4.07 -31.03 -38.53
CA ILE A 54 -3.79 -29.71 -37.96
C ILE A 54 -5.13 -28.97 -38.00
N GLY A 55 -5.78 -28.91 -36.84
CA GLY A 55 -6.92 -28.04 -36.58
C GLY A 55 -6.56 -26.55 -36.77
N PRO A 56 -7.49 -25.63 -36.48
CA PRO A 56 -7.47 -24.24 -36.96
C PRO A 56 -6.33 -23.42 -36.32
N PHE A 57 -5.12 -23.53 -36.86
CA PHE A 57 -3.93 -22.81 -36.39
C PHE A 57 -3.36 -21.81 -37.39
N CYS A 58 -4.17 -21.36 -38.36
CA CYS A 58 -3.99 -20.04 -38.97
C CYS A 58 -5.09 -19.12 -38.45
N ARG A 59 -5.08 -18.85 -37.15
CA ARG A 59 -5.85 -17.74 -36.58
C ARG A 59 -5.02 -16.49 -36.89
N GLU A 60 -5.57 -15.56 -37.68
CA GLU A 60 -5.05 -14.19 -37.72
C GLU A 60 -4.69 -13.76 -36.30
N TYR A 61 -3.48 -13.25 -36.11
CA TYR A 61 -2.99 -12.72 -34.84
C TYR A 61 -3.99 -11.65 -34.38
N LEU A 62 -4.93 -12.03 -33.50
CA LEU A 62 -6.02 -11.17 -33.11
C LEU A 62 -5.42 -10.05 -32.27
N GLU A 63 -5.21 -8.91 -32.90
CA GLU A 63 -4.89 -7.66 -32.21
C GLU A 63 -5.97 -7.42 -31.15
N LEU A 64 -5.57 -7.29 -29.89
CA LEU A 64 -6.49 -6.99 -28.81
C LEU A 64 -6.65 -5.48 -28.71
N GLU A 65 -7.90 -5.04 -28.66
CA GLU A 65 -8.25 -3.65 -28.34
C GLU A 65 -8.61 -3.55 -26.85
N LEU A 66 -7.94 -2.63 -26.17
CA LEU A 66 -8.00 -2.44 -24.74
C LEU A 66 -8.70 -1.13 -24.38
N GLU A 67 -9.48 -1.19 -23.31
CA GLU A 67 -9.95 -0.02 -22.58
C GLU A 67 -9.12 0.15 -21.31
N TYR A 68 -8.83 1.38 -20.91
CA TYR A 68 -7.98 1.64 -19.75
C TYR A 68 -8.48 2.78 -18.86
N LEU A 69 -8.07 2.72 -17.59
CA LEU A 69 -8.16 3.77 -16.58
C LEU A 69 -6.80 3.87 -15.90
N ILE A 70 -6.24 5.07 -15.78
CA ILE A 70 -5.00 5.35 -15.06
C ILE A 70 -5.33 6.46 -14.06
N VAL A 71 -5.03 6.21 -12.78
CA VAL A 71 -5.24 7.16 -11.68
C VAL A 71 -3.90 7.38 -10.97
N GLY A 72 -3.42 8.62 -10.92
CA GLY A 72 -2.21 8.99 -10.16
C GLY A 72 -2.42 8.86 -8.65
N GLY A 73 -1.34 8.83 -7.86
CA GLY A 73 -1.46 8.95 -6.40
C GLY A 73 -1.93 10.34 -5.99
N GLY A 74 -2.75 10.47 -4.96
CA GLY A 74 -3.20 11.75 -4.42
C GLY A 74 -2.10 12.48 -3.65
N GLY A 75 -2.20 13.80 -3.49
CA GLY A 75 -1.27 14.60 -2.68
C GLY A 75 -1.58 14.52 -1.19
N GLY A 76 -0.55 14.71 -0.36
CA GLY A 76 -0.71 14.85 1.09
C GLY A 76 -1.36 16.18 1.49
N GLY A 77 -2.11 16.18 2.58
CA GLY A 77 -2.68 17.38 3.19
C GLY A 77 -1.65 18.23 3.93
N GLY A 78 -1.94 19.52 4.08
CA GLY A 78 -1.27 20.46 4.98
C GLY A 78 -2.33 21.11 5.86
N SER A 79 -2.40 22.45 5.92
CA SER A 79 -3.64 23.13 6.34
C SER A 79 -4.75 22.92 5.31
N GLY A 80 -4.42 23.09 4.03
CA GLY A 80 -5.31 22.75 2.92
C GLY A 80 -5.33 21.24 2.65
N GLY A 81 -6.43 20.78 2.06
CA GLY A 81 -6.54 19.38 1.62
C GLY A 81 -5.63 19.10 0.42
N GLY A 82 -5.08 17.89 0.35
CA GLY A 82 -4.33 17.41 -0.81
C GLY A 82 -5.23 17.28 -2.04
N GLY A 83 -4.68 17.55 -3.22
CA GLY A 83 -5.35 17.34 -4.49
C GLY A 83 -5.39 15.86 -4.84
N ALA A 84 -6.43 15.42 -5.54
CA ALA A 84 -6.46 14.08 -6.08
C ALA A 84 -5.39 13.84 -7.16
N GLY A 85 -5.03 12.58 -7.37
CA GLY A 85 -4.31 12.16 -8.55
C GLY A 85 -5.05 12.52 -9.83
N GLY A 86 -4.31 12.63 -10.93
CA GLY A 86 -4.90 12.78 -12.26
C GLY A 86 -5.64 11.52 -12.65
N LEU A 87 -6.68 11.66 -13.46
CA LEU A 87 -7.44 10.54 -13.98
C LEU A 87 -7.47 10.59 -15.52
N LEU A 88 -6.96 9.52 -16.15
CA LEU A 88 -7.06 9.30 -17.58
C LEU A 88 -7.87 8.05 -17.86
N LYS A 89 -8.76 8.09 -18.84
CA LYS A 89 -9.43 6.90 -19.36
C LYS A 89 -9.51 6.95 -20.88
N GLY A 90 -9.51 5.78 -21.52
CA GLY A 90 -9.56 5.70 -22.97
C GLY A 90 -9.89 4.30 -23.46
N THR A 91 -10.08 4.20 -24.77
CA THR A 91 -10.34 2.96 -25.52
C THR A 91 -9.44 2.94 -26.75
N GLY A 92 -9.32 1.80 -27.43
CA GLY A 92 -8.57 1.74 -28.69
C GLY A 92 -7.07 1.47 -28.55
N LEU A 93 -6.56 1.20 -27.34
CA LEU A 93 -5.17 0.79 -27.17
C LEU A 93 -5.01 -0.62 -27.75
N LYS A 94 -4.16 -0.77 -28.76
CA LYS A 94 -3.99 -2.03 -29.51
C LYS A 94 -2.73 -2.76 -29.04
N MET A 95 -2.84 -4.07 -28.80
CA MET A 95 -1.71 -4.95 -28.52
C MET A 95 -1.70 -6.15 -29.46
N LYS A 96 -0.52 -6.51 -29.94
CA LYS A 96 -0.24 -7.71 -30.72
C LYS A 96 0.40 -8.79 -29.84
N PRO A 97 0.27 -10.08 -30.21
CA PRO A 97 0.90 -11.15 -29.44
C PRO A 97 2.41 -10.93 -29.29
N GLY A 98 2.91 -11.01 -28.06
CA GLY A 98 4.29 -10.70 -27.68
C GLY A 98 4.52 -9.26 -27.21
N ASP A 99 3.56 -8.35 -27.44
CA ASP A 99 3.66 -6.98 -26.93
C ASP A 99 3.62 -6.96 -25.40
N SER A 100 4.37 -6.03 -24.81
CA SER A 100 4.29 -5.74 -23.37
C SER A 100 4.24 -4.24 -23.14
N ILE A 101 3.47 -3.83 -22.14
CA ILE A 101 3.35 -2.45 -21.71
C ILE A 101 3.61 -2.40 -20.21
N LEU A 102 4.40 -1.41 -19.77
CA LEU A 102 4.66 -1.21 -18.35
C LEU A 102 3.49 -0.46 -17.70
N ALA A 103 2.86 -1.09 -16.71
CA ALA A 103 1.94 -0.42 -15.80
C ALA A 103 2.73 0.07 -14.57
N VAL A 104 2.55 1.33 -14.21
CA VAL A 104 3.16 1.93 -13.01
C VAL A 104 2.06 2.51 -12.14
N VAL A 105 2.05 2.18 -10.86
CA VAL A 105 1.13 2.75 -9.88
C VAL A 105 1.89 3.73 -8.99
N GLY A 106 1.46 4.98 -8.99
CA GLY A 106 2.04 6.04 -8.17
C GLY A 106 1.67 5.92 -6.70
N ALA A 107 2.65 6.17 -5.83
CA ALA A 107 2.43 6.35 -4.39
C ALA A 107 1.61 7.62 -4.12
N GLY A 108 0.85 7.62 -3.02
CA GLY A 108 0.29 8.84 -2.47
C GLY A 108 1.36 9.75 -1.88
N GLY A 109 1.05 11.04 -1.80
CA GLY A 109 1.91 12.07 -1.25
C GLY A 109 1.89 12.05 0.27
N VAL A 110 3.05 12.32 0.88
CA VAL A 110 3.19 12.39 2.34
C VAL A 110 2.56 13.67 2.89
N SER A 111 1.81 13.56 3.98
CA SER A 111 1.23 14.68 4.75
C SER A 111 2.27 15.63 5.33
N GLY A 112 1.86 16.89 5.49
CA GLY A 112 2.57 17.92 6.22
C GLY A 112 1.84 18.37 7.48
N GLY A 113 2.30 19.49 8.05
CA GLY A 113 1.61 20.19 9.15
C GLY A 113 0.82 21.41 8.67
N GLY A 114 0.06 22.00 9.60
CA GLY A 114 -0.76 23.18 9.36
C GLY A 114 0.07 24.42 9.03
N GLY A 115 1.10 24.70 9.85
CA GLY A 115 2.17 25.65 9.56
C GLY A 115 2.30 26.87 10.48
N ALA A 116 1.58 26.91 11.61
CA ALA A 116 1.74 27.89 12.67
C ALA A 116 2.60 27.33 13.84
N GLY A 117 3.63 28.08 14.28
CA GLY A 117 4.52 27.76 15.41
C GLY A 117 5.78 26.94 15.06
N THR A 118 6.94 27.35 15.60
CA THR A 118 8.27 26.73 15.34
C THR A 118 8.75 25.80 16.48
N PRO A 119 9.70 24.87 16.21
CA PRO A 119 10.29 24.50 14.91
C PRO A 119 9.97 23.07 14.43
N ALA A 120 9.97 22.92 13.09
CA ALA A 120 9.86 21.70 12.28
C ALA A 120 8.45 21.06 12.13
N THR A 121 7.53 21.76 11.47
CA THR A 121 6.36 21.12 10.83
C THR A 121 6.77 20.38 9.56
N LEU A 122 6.23 19.17 9.35
CA LEU A 122 6.47 18.37 8.15
C LEU A 122 5.96 19.10 6.90
N GLN A 123 6.71 19.00 5.80
CA GLN A 123 6.31 19.57 4.52
C GLN A 123 5.42 18.57 3.78
N PRO A 124 4.23 18.99 3.32
CA PRO A 124 3.37 18.10 2.55
C PRO A 124 3.97 17.88 1.15
N MET A 125 3.85 16.66 0.64
CA MET A 125 4.40 16.23 -0.65
C MET A 125 3.30 15.85 -1.64
N SER A 126 3.56 16.11 -2.92
CA SER A 126 2.67 15.68 -4.00
C SER A 126 2.70 14.16 -4.14
N GLY A 127 1.61 13.59 -4.65
CA GLY A 127 1.58 12.18 -5.04
C GLY A 127 2.47 11.93 -6.25
N SER A 128 2.81 10.66 -6.45
CA SER A 128 3.52 10.21 -7.65
C SER A 128 2.55 9.86 -8.77
N GLU A 129 3.01 9.98 -10.01
CA GLU A 129 2.29 9.59 -11.22
C GLU A 129 2.02 8.08 -11.33
N SER A 130 0.96 7.74 -12.05
CA SER A 130 0.71 6.39 -12.56
C SER A 130 0.84 6.37 -14.08
N LYS A 131 1.27 5.24 -14.66
CA LYS A 131 1.51 5.10 -16.11
C LYS A 131 0.96 3.80 -16.68
N LEU A 132 0.62 3.84 -17.96
CA LEU A 132 0.43 2.66 -18.82
C LEU A 132 1.17 2.92 -20.13
N GLY A 133 2.39 2.40 -20.24
CA GLY A 133 3.31 2.81 -21.31
C GLY A 133 3.64 4.29 -21.21
N ASP A 134 3.48 5.03 -22.31
CA ASP A 134 3.74 6.47 -22.37
C ASP A 134 2.58 7.33 -21.82
N MET A 135 1.41 6.73 -21.56
CA MET A 135 0.27 7.45 -21.00
C MET A 135 0.47 7.68 -19.51
N GLN A 136 0.39 8.93 -19.08
CA GLN A 136 0.72 9.34 -17.71
C GLN A 136 -0.43 10.10 -17.05
N ALA A 137 -0.93 9.55 -15.94
CA ALA A 137 -1.77 10.28 -15.02
C ALA A 137 -0.90 10.89 -13.91
N MET A 138 -0.84 12.21 -13.83
CA MET A 138 0.01 12.93 -12.89
C MET A 138 -0.41 12.67 -11.45
N GLY A 139 0.54 12.69 -10.50
CA GLY A 139 0.20 12.65 -9.08
C GLY A 139 -0.48 13.96 -8.62
N GLY A 140 -1.25 13.89 -7.54
CA GLY A 140 -2.01 15.01 -6.98
C GLY A 140 -1.12 16.02 -6.27
N GLY A 141 -1.49 17.30 -6.37
CA GLY A 141 -0.74 18.38 -5.72
C GLY A 141 -0.92 18.37 -4.19
N HIS A 142 0.14 18.67 -3.45
CA HIS A 142 0.08 18.77 -1.99
C HIS A 142 -0.78 19.96 -1.51
N GLY A 143 -1.39 19.83 -0.34
CA GLY A 143 -2.07 20.94 0.34
C GLY A 143 -1.09 22.04 0.76
N GLY A 144 -1.59 23.26 0.95
CA GLY A 144 -0.80 24.37 1.51
C GLY A 144 -0.66 24.23 3.03
N GLY A 145 0.56 24.36 3.54
CA GLY A 145 0.93 24.19 4.96
C GLY A 145 2.43 23.90 5.10
N GLY A 146 2.92 23.62 6.31
CA GLY A 146 4.34 23.34 6.57
C GLY A 146 5.07 24.51 7.24
N MET A 147 6.41 24.55 7.18
CA MET A 147 7.24 25.52 7.98
C MET A 147 6.95 27.00 7.69
N ASP A 148 6.23 27.29 6.61
CA ASP A 148 5.69 28.60 6.32
C ASP A 148 4.16 28.53 6.34
N SER A 149 3.56 29.25 7.29
CA SER A 149 2.13 29.53 7.41
C SER A 149 1.44 29.98 6.11
N LYS A 150 2.20 30.39 5.08
CA LYS A 150 1.73 30.88 3.78
C LYS A 150 2.20 30.04 2.59
N ALA A 151 2.70 28.81 2.83
CA ALA A 151 3.16 27.92 1.77
C ALA A 151 2.07 27.69 0.71
N THR A 152 2.46 27.84 -0.55
CA THR A 152 1.56 27.65 -1.69
C THR A 152 1.23 26.17 -1.85
N ALA A 153 -0.03 25.84 -2.10
CA ALA A 153 -0.42 24.49 -2.47
C ALA A 153 0.20 24.08 -3.81
N GLY A 154 0.49 22.79 -3.96
CA GLY A 154 1.10 22.24 -5.16
C GLY A 154 0.08 22.02 -6.28
N ASN A 155 0.54 22.18 -7.53
CA ASN A 155 -0.16 21.63 -8.69
C ASN A 155 0.16 20.14 -8.87
N GLY A 156 -0.69 19.45 -9.61
CA GLY A 156 -0.59 18.03 -9.93
C GLY A 156 -1.68 17.64 -10.92
N GLY A 157 -2.06 16.37 -10.96
CA GLY A 157 -3.23 15.90 -11.71
C GLY A 157 -4.47 16.71 -11.32
N SER A 158 -4.77 16.77 -10.01
CA SER A 158 -5.58 17.83 -9.41
C SER A 158 -4.72 18.69 -8.48
N GLY A 159 -5.10 19.96 -8.31
CA GLY A 159 -4.40 20.92 -7.47
C GLY A 159 -4.74 20.77 -5.98
N GLY A 160 -3.77 20.95 -5.09
CA GLY A 160 -4.00 21.02 -3.65
C GLY A 160 -4.75 22.28 -3.23
N GLY A 161 -5.43 22.20 -2.09
CA GLY A 161 -6.10 23.32 -1.45
C GLY A 161 -5.12 24.25 -0.72
N GLY A 162 -5.39 25.55 -0.76
CA GLY A 162 -4.53 26.58 -0.16
C GLY A 162 -4.45 26.52 1.37
N ALA A 163 -3.40 27.13 1.91
CA ALA A 163 -3.18 27.29 3.34
C ALA A 163 -4.21 28.26 4.00
N PHE A 164 -4.02 28.49 5.29
CA PHE A 164 -4.83 29.38 6.13
C PHE A 164 -4.39 30.85 5.99
N ASP A 165 -5.26 31.78 6.41
CA ASP A 165 -4.99 33.23 6.53
C ASP A 165 -4.30 33.94 5.33
N ALA A 166 -4.45 33.39 4.13
CA ALA A 166 -3.77 33.85 2.92
C ALA A 166 -4.72 34.03 1.73
N ASN A 167 -5.45 35.16 1.71
CA ASN A 167 -6.47 35.44 0.70
C ASN A 167 -5.96 36.03 -0.63
N THR A 168 -4.66 36.08 -0.84
CA THR A 168 -4.03 36.57 -2.08
C THR A 168 -3.23 35.48 -2.80
N VAL A 169 -3.21 34.25 -2.29
CA VAL A 169 -2.46 33.15 -2.89
C VAL A 169 -3.15 32.66 -4.17
N THR A 170 -2.37 32.50 -5.23
CA THR A 170 -2.83 31.97 -6.52
C THR A 170 -3.41 30.57 -6.35
N ARG A 171 -4.56 30.32 -6.97
CA ARG A 171 -5.19 28.99 -6.98
C ARG A 171 -4.34 28.01 -7.78
N THR A 172 -4.28 26.79 -7.30
CA THR A 172 -3.87 25.65 -8.12
C THR A 172 -4.92 25.41 -9.20
N SER A 173 -4.53 24.82 -10.33
CA SER A 173 -5.43 24.60 -11.48
C SER A 173 -5.59 23.13 -11.86
N GLY A 174 -4.66 22.26 -11.45
CA GLY A 174 -4.60 20.88 -11.90
C GLY A 174 -4.06 20.75 -13.32
N THR A 175 -3.94 19.51 -13.81
CA THR A 175 -3.52 19.22 -15.19
C THR A 175 -4.74 19.14 -16.08
N SER A 176 -4.75 19.92 -17.16
CA SER A 176 -5.87 19.95 -18.12
C SER A 176 -6.23 18.54 -18.60
N GLY A 177 -7.52 18.19 -18.49
CA GLY A 177 -8.04 16.88 -18.86
C GLY A 177 -7.82 15.76 -17.84
N GLN A 178 -7.12 16.00 -16.73
CA GLN A 178 -6.88 14.99 -15.68
C GLN A 178 -7.51 15.35 -14.33
N GLY A 179 -7.69 16.65 -14.05
CA GLY A 179 -8.27 17.12 -12.80
C GLY A 179 -8.47 18.63 -12.73
N HIS A 180 -8.82 19.09 -11.54
CA HIS A 180 -9.21 20.48 -11.30
C HIS A 180 -8.38 21.11 -10.17
N GLY A 181 -8.46 22.44 -10.08
CA GLY A 181 -7.80 23.22 -9.04
C GLY A 181 -8.40 23.06 -7.64
N GLY A 182 -7.60 23.34 -6.62
CA GLY A 182 -8.03 23.44 -5.23
C GLY A 182 -8.69 24.79 -4.90
N GLY A 183 -9.40 24.80 -3.78
CA GLY A 183 -9.90 26.01 -3.14
C GLY A 183 -8.83 26.71 -2.31
N ARG A 184 -9.18 27.88 -1.76
CA ARG A 184 -8.33 28.68 -0.86
C ARG A 184 -9.15 29.30 0.26
N THR A 185 -8.49 29.90 1.23
CA THR A 185 -9.14 30.87 2.14
C THR A 185 -9.45 32.19 1.42
N ASP A 186 -10.60 32.79 1.72
CA ASP A 186 -10.93 34.17 1.33
C ASP A 186 -10.58 35.21 2.41
N ARG A 187 -10.00 34.77 3.54
CA ARG A 187 -9.67 35.60 4.71
C ARG A 187 -8.18 35.67 4.97
N ASN A 188 -7.76 36.78 5.58
CA ASN A 188 -6.40 37.02 6.07
C ASN A 188 -6.27 36.83 7.60
N SER A 189 -7.33 36.37 8.26
CA SER A 189 -7.39 36.10 9.69
C SER A 189 -8.52 35.10 9.98
N TYR A 190 -8.20 34.06 10.75
CA TYR A 190 -9.09 32.95 11.10
C TYR A 190 -9.75 32.26 9.88
N GLY A 191 -9.09 32.34 8.73
CA GLY A 191 -9.45 31.64 7.51
C GLY A 191 -8.85 30.24 7.50
N ALA A 192 -9.72 29.24 7.37
CA ALA A 192 -9.34 27.83 7.37
C ALA A 192 -8.73 27.37 6.03
N GLY A 193 -8.26 26.13 5.97
CA GLY A 193 -7.67 25.55 4.76
C GLY A 193 -8.68 25.37 3.62
N GLY A 194 -8.24 25.57 2.38
CA GLY A 194 -9.04 25.24 1.20
C GLY A 194 -9.10 23.72 0.95
N GLY A 195 -10.17 23.24 0.29
CA GLY A 195 -10.25 21.86 -0.15
C GLY A 195 -9.43 21.61 -1.42
N GLY A 196 -8.83 20.43 -1.54
CA GLY A 196 -8.13 19.99 -2.76
C GLY A 196 -9.09 19.70 -3.91
N GLY A 197 -8.63 19.87 -5.14
CA GLY A 197 -9.38 19.53 -6.34
C GLY A 197 -9.50 18.02 -6.56
N GLY A 198 -10.59 17.61 -7.20
CA GLY A 198 -10.80 16.23 -7.68
C GLY A 198 -10.86 16.14 -9.20
N ALA A 199 -10.87 14.92 -9.72
CA ALA A 199 -10.97 14.68 -11.16
C ALA A 199 -12.31 15.15 -11.77
N GLY A 200 -13.39 15.22 -10.97
CA GLY A 200 -14.72 15.63 -11.41
C GLY A 200 -15.11 17.06 -11.05
N GLY A 201 -14.36 17.75 -10.19
CA GLY A 201 -14.62 19.15 -9.89
C GLY A 201 -13.59 19.82 -9.00
N ALA A 202 -13.59 21.15 -8.99
CA ALA A 202 -12.70 21.95 -8.17
C ALA A 202 -13.03 21.83 -6.67
N GLY A 203 -11.99 21.94 -5.85
CA GLY A 203 -12.11 22.06 -4.40
C GLY A 203 -12.80 23.36 -4.00
N LYS A 204 -13.46 23.35 -2.84
CA LYS A 204 -14.18 24.51 -2.32
C LYS A 204 -13.27 25.41 -1.50
N ASP A 205 -13.60 26.70 -1.52
CA ASP A 205 -12.97 27.70 -0.67
C ASP A 205 -13.42 27.56 0.78
N ALA A 206 -12.57 28.01 1.70
CA ALA A 206 -12.94 28.25 3.09
C ALA A 206 -13.57 29.65 3.20
N ALA A 207 -14.89 29.75 2.98
CA ALA A 207 -15.62 31.01 2.88
C ALA A 207 -16.09 31.60 4.23
N ALA A 208 -16.01 30.81 5.31
CA ALA A 208 -16.45 31.20 6.64
C ALA A 208 -15.30 31.11 7.65
N ILE A 209 -15.42 31.91 8.72
CA ILE A 209 -14.44 31.93 9.81
C ILE A 209 -14.39 30.53 10.41
N HIS A 210 -13.18 30.01 10.61
CA HIS A 210 -12.90 28.69 11.15
C HIS A 210 -13.35 27.50 10.26
N MET A 211 -14.18 27.70 9.24
CA MET A 211 -14.73 26.60 8.44
C MET A 211 -13.94 26.35 7.16
N ALA A 212 -13.47 25.12 7.01
CA ALA A 212 -12.62 24.72 5.91
C ALA A 212 -13.39 24.35 4.65
N GLY A 213 -12.69 24.41 3.51
CA GLY A 213 -13.24 24.05 2.21
C GLY A 213 -13.34 22.54 2.02
N ALA A 214 -14.47 22.05 1.50
CA ALA A 214 -14.63 20.66 1.07
C ALA A 214 -13.79 20.34 -0.18
N GLY A 215 -13.30 19.11 -0.27
CA GLY A 215 -12.62 18.58 -1.44
C GLY A 215 -13.53 18.47 -2.66
N GLY A 216 -12.94 18.56 -3.85
CA GLY A 216 -13.64 18.35 -5.11
C GLY A 216 -13.93 16.86 -5.34
N ASP A 217 -15.13 16.55 -5.83
CA ASP A 217 -15.47 15.18 -6.20
C ASP A 217 -14.57 14.66 -7.33
N GLY A 218 -14.29 13.36 -7.28
CA GLY A 218 -13.64 12.62 -8.34
C GLY A 218 -14.56 12.32 -9.52
N LEU A 219 -14.16 11.38 -10.38
CA LEU A 219 -14.97 10.94 -11.52
C LEU A 219 -15.46 9.51 -11.33
N ALA A 220 -16.73 9.27 -11.67
CA ALA A 220 -17.31 7.94 -11.69
C ALA A 220 -16.95 7.19 -12.99
N VAL A 221 -16.37 6.00 -12.89
CA VAL A 221 -15.92 5.15 -14.01
C VAL A 221 -16.42 3.72 -13.81
N ASP A 222 -16.87 3.09 -14.89
CA ASP A 222 -17.50 1.75 -14.91
C ASP A 222 -16.60 0.65 -15.50
N ILE A 223 -15.28 0.87 -15.49
CA ILE A 223 -14.31 -0.01 -16.13
C ILE A 223 -14.27 -1.41 -15.49
N THR A 224 -14.60 -1.53 -14.20
CA THR A 224 -14.66 -2.82 -13.49
C THR A 224 -16.01 -3.55 -13.65
N GLY A 225 -16.91 -3.01 -14.47
CA GLY A 225 -18.29 -3.51 -14.62
C GLY A 225 -19.28 -2.94 -13.59
N GLU A 226 -18.82 -2.07 -12.69
CA GLU A 226 -19.64 -1.28 -11.76
C GLU A 226 -19.15 0.16 -11.74
N LYS A 227 -20.08 1.12 -11.54
CA LYS A 227 -19.74 2.54 -11.47
C LYS A 227 -19.10 2.87 -10.12
N ILE A 228 -17.80 3.14 -10.12
CA ILE A 228 -17.00 3.47 -8.93
C ILE A 228 -16.41 4.88 -9.09
N TRP A 229 -16.32 5.64 -7.99
CA TRP A 229 -15.68 6.96 -7.97
C TRP A 229 -14.19 6.85 -7.70
N TYR A 230 -13.39 7.62 -8.43
CA TYR A 230 -11.94 7.70 -8.28
C TYR A 230 -11.47 9.15 -8.28
N ALA A 231 -10.33 9.42 -7.64
CA ALA A 231 -9.64 10.70 -7.62
C ALA A 231 -10.44 11.85 -7.00
N GLY A 232 -10.94 11.66 -5.77
CA GLY A 232 -11.56 12.72 -4.96
C GLY A 232 -10.52 13.55 -4.17
N GLY A 233 -10.65 14.87 -4.15
CA GLY A 233 -9.75 15.76 -3.41
C GLY A 233 -9.99 15.72 -1.90
N GLY A 234 -8.96 15.99 -1.09
CA GLY A 234 -9.09 16.09 0.37
C GLY A 234 -9.77 17.38 0.81
N GLY A 235 -10.48 17.38 1.93
CA GLY A 235 -11.01 18.60 2.54
C GLY A 235 -9.95 19.35 3.36
N GLY A 236 -10.05 20.67 3.50
CA GLY A 236 -9.15 21.47 4.33
C GLY A 236 -9.38 21.30 5.83
N GLY A 237 -8.39 21.64 6.65
CA GLY A 237 -8.51 21.66 8.11
C GLY A 237 -9.10 22.98 8.62
N VAL A 238 -9.77 22.90 9.78
CA VAL A 238 -10.27 24.05 10.55
C VAL A 238 -9.12 25.04 10.86
N ASN A 239 -9.42 26.29 11.23
CA ASN A 239 -8.43 27.21 11.82
C ASN A 239 -9.10 27.87 13.01
N HIS A 240 -8.92 27.36 14.23
CA HIS A 240 -9.59 27.93 15.41
C HIS A 240 -8.75 27.87 16.70
N ASN A 241 -8.48 29.03 17.30
CA ASN A 241 -7.50 29.13 18.38
C ASN A 241 -8.16 28.93 19.76
N GLY A 242 -8.83 27.79 19.96
CA GLY A 242 -9.63 27.52 21.17
C GLY A 242 -9.37 26.19 21.89
N ASN A 243 -8.47 25.34 21.39
CA ASN A 243 -8.24 23.98 21.91
C ASN A 243 -9.55 23.19 22.08
N VAL A 244 -10.41 23.21 21.06
CA VAL A 244 -11.78 22.72 21.12
C VAL A 244 -12.14 21.96 19.85
N LEU A 245 -12.99 20.94 19.98
CA LEU A 245 -13.63 20.27 18.86
C LEU A 245 -14.70 21.17 18.27
N VAL A 246 -14.52 21.61 17.02
CA VAL A 246 -15.51 22.35 16.25
C VAL A 246 -16.13 21.39 15.25
N THR A 247 -17.16 20.67 15.70
CA THR A 247 -17.76 19.56 14.94
C THR A 247 -18.26 20.03 13.57
N SER A 248 -17.91 19.28 12.51
CA SER A 248 -18.29 19.59 11.12
C SER A 248 -17.69 20.88 10.55
N ALA A 249 -16.62 21.41 11.14
CA ALA A 249 -15.91 22.58 10.61
C ALA A 249 -14.77 22.22 9.64
N GLY A 250 -14.24 21.00 9.74
CA GLY A 250 -13.29 20.44 8.78
C GLY A 250 -13.99 20.11 7.46
N GLY A 251 -13.28 20.35 6.36
CA GLY A 251 -13.80 20.11 5.02
C GLY A 251 -14.04 18.62 4.79
N LEU A 252 -15.19 18.26 4.22
CA LEU A 252 -15.42 16.89 3.74
C LEU A 252 -14.46 16.58 2.60
N GLY A 253 -13.98 15.33 2.54
CA GLY A 253 -13.29 14.82 1.36
C GLY A 253 -14.27 14.61 0.19
N GLY A 254 -13.77 14.78 -1.03
CA GLY A 254 -14.53 14.52 -2.25
C GLY A 254 -14.77 13.03 -2.49
N ARG A 255 -15.87 12.71 -3.19
CA ARG A 255 -16.17 11.33 -3.61
C ARG A 255 -15.02 10.77 -4.44
N GLY A 256 -14.70 9.49 -4.24
CA GLY A 256 -13.52 8.86 -4.85
C GLY A 256 -12.29 8.91 -3.96
N GLY A 257 -12.51 8.87 -2.65
CA GLY A 257 -11.47 8.58 -1.65
C GLY A 257 -10.78 9.79 -1.04
N GLY A 258 -11.31 11.01 -1.18
CA GLY A 258 -10.74 12.18 -0.52
C GLY A 258 -10.82 12.06 1.01
N GLY A 259 -9.74 12.41 1.70
CA GLY A 259 -9.70 12.51 3.14
C GLY A 259 -10.45 13.73 3.68
N LYS A 260 -11.10 13.60 4.85
CA LYS A 260 -11.75 14.72 5.55
C LYS A 260 -10.70 15.52 6.32
N GLY A 261 -10.77 16.85 6.29
CA GLY A 261 -9.91 17.69 7.13
C GLY A 261 -10.31 17.68 8.62
N SER A 262 -9.41 18.16 9.48
CA SER A 262 -9.61 18.13 10.94
C SER A 262 -10.78 19.03 11.40
N ASP A 263 -11.58 18.53 12.35
CA ASP A 263 -12.59 19.30 13.09
C ASP A 263 -12.02 19.88 14.40
N TRP A 264 -10.80 19.51 14.78
CA TRP A 264 -10.18 19.94 16.04
C TRP A 264 -9.26 21.12 15.81
N ALA A 265 -9.33 22.07 16.73
CA ALA A 265 -8.60 23.31 16.62
C ALA A 265 -7.63 23.47 17.79
N SER A 266 -6.36 23.76 17.52
CA SER A 266 -5.27 23.73 18.50
C SER A 266 -4.80 25.13 18.91
N THR A 267 -4.12 25.24 20.05
CA THR A 267 -3.50 26.50 20.50
C THR A 267 -2.14 26.26 21.13
N GLY A 268 -1.12 26.99 20.66
CA GLY A 268 0.20 27.07 21.29
C GLY A 268 1.00 25.76 21.31
N SER A 269 2.19 25.80 21.92
CA SER A 269 3.18 24.71 21.76
C SER A 269 2.89 23.37 22.46
N ALA A 270 1.77 23.26 23.18
CA ALA A 270 1.53 22.12 24.06
C ALA A 270 0.50 21.09 23.52
N ASN A 271 -0.19 21.35 22.40
CA ASN A 271 -1.31 20.51 21.90
C ASN A 271 -1.23 20.18 20.39
N PHE A 272 -0.03 20.02 19.85
CA PHE A 272 0.27 19.88 18.42
C PHE A 272 -0.21 18.59 17.72
N MET A 273 -0.74 17.61 18.47
CA MET A 273 -0.80 16.21 18.04
C MET A 273 -2.22 15.59 18.09
N LYS A 274 -3.28 16.39 18.31
CA LYS A 274 -4.66 15.87 18.39
C LYS A 274 -5.52 16.29 17.19
N PHE A 275 -5.97 15.26 16.47
CA PHE A 275 -6.75 15.22 15.21
C PHE A 275 -6.07 15.79 13.97
N THR A 276 -5.63 14.84 13.15
CA THR A 276 -5.04 15.04 11.83
C THR A 276 -6.13 14.77 10.80
N GLY A 277 -6.20 15.53 9.71
CA GLY A 277 -7.10 15.17 8.60
C GLY A 277 -6.92 13.69 8.22
N THR A 278 -7.99 13.03 7.78
CA THR A 278 -7.92 11.62 7.43
C THR A 278 -7.14 11.43 6.14
N ASP A 279 -6.46 10.30 6.00
CA ASP A 279 -5.77 9.94 4.76
C ASP A 279 -6.75 9.80 3.60
N GLY A 280 -6.24 9.98 2.38
CA GLY A 280 -6.93 9.59 1.17
C GLY A 280 -7.03 8.07 1.07
N ALA A 281 -8.15 7.55 0.59
CA ALA A 281 -8.37 6.12 0.47
C ALA A 281 -7.35 5.49 -0.50
N PRO A 282 -6.68 4.38 -0.13
CA PRO A 282 -5.73 3.71 -1.00
C PRO A 282 -6.39 3.25 -2.30
N ASN A 283 -5.62 3.22 -3.39
CA ASN A 283 -6.05 2.77 -4.73
C ASN A 283 -7.18 3.57 -5.36
N THR A 284 -7.38 4.80 -4.90
CA THR A 284 -8.36 5.73 -5.49
C THR A 284 -7.71 6.98 -6.05
N GLY A 285 -6.43 7.23 -5.74
CA GLY A 285 -5.79 8.53 -5.99
C GLY A 285 -6.38 9.67 -5.15
N GLY A 286 -7.12 9.38 -4.08
CA GLY A 286 -7.75 10.40 -3.25
C GLY A 286 -6.72 11.28 -2.51
N GLY A 287 -6.98 12.58 -2.40
CA GLY A 287 -6.11 13.51 -1.67
C GLY A 287 -6.30 13.43 -0.15
N GLY A 288 -5.23 13.65 0.63
CA GLY A 288 -5.29 13.64 2.10
C GLY A 288 -6.00 14.86 2.70
N GLY A 289 -6.68 14.69 3.83
CA GLY A 289 -7.37 15.78 4.53
C GLY A 289 -6.39 16.75 5.19
N GLY A 290 -6.73 18.03 5.24
CA GLY A 290 -5.95 19.07 5.90
C GLY A 290 -6.09 19.06 7.43
N THR A 291 -5.25 19.85 8.09
CA THR A 291 -5.19 19.96 9.55
C THR A 291 -5.25 21.42 10.00
N ASP A 292 -5.40 21.64 11.30
CA ASP A 292 -5.40 22.99 11.87
C ASP A 292 -4.01 23.64 11.78
N PRO A 293 -3.89 24.97 11.60
CA PRO A 293 -2.60 25.63 11.41
C PRO A 293 -1.58 25.29 12.49
N GLU A 294 -2.03 25.22 13.74
CA GLU A 294 -1.23 24.87 14.90
C GLU A 294 -1.07 23.35 15.08
N SER A 295 -1.52 22.51 14.14
CA SER A 295 -1.31 21.06 14.17
C SER A 295 -0.14 20.63 13.28
N ARG A 296 0.54 19.55 13.67
CA ARG A 296 1.78 19.11 12.99
C ARG A 296 1.58 18.03 11.93
N ILE A 297 0.40 17.43 11.86
CA ILE A 297 0.13 16.26 11.02
C ILE A 297 -1.25 16.40 10.36
N ALA A 298 -1.28 16.21 9.06
CA ALA A 298 -2.46 16.12 8.21
C ALA A 298 -2.59 14.69 7.63
N GLY A 299 -3.53 14.46 6.72
CA GLY A 299 -3.71 13.16 6.07
C GLY A 299 -2.76 12.94 4.89
N ASP A 300 -2.23 11.73 4.75
CA ASP A 300 -1.47 11.30 3.57
C ASP A 300 -2.41 11.15 2.35
N GLY A 301 -1.86 11.25 1.15
CA GLY A 301 -2.58 10.95 -0.08
C GLY A 301 -2.75 9.44 -0.29
N GLY A 302 -3.85 9.04 -0.93
CA GLY A 302 -4.08 7.67 -1.35
C GLY A 302 -3.25 7.29 -2.58
N SER A 303 -2.79 6.04 -2.66
CA SER A 303 -2.11 5.51 -3.85
C SER A 303 -3.00 5.52 -5.09
N GLY A 304 -2.36 5.55 -6.26
CA GLY A 304 -3.03 5.46 -7.56
C GLY A 304 -3.50 4.05 -7.90
N MET A 305 -3.92 3.88 -9.16
CA MET A 305 -4.20 2.56 -9.74
C MET A 305 -4.13 2.59 -11.27
N VAL A 306 -3.99 1.42 -11.88
CA VAL A 306 -4.19 1.23 -13.33
C VAL A 306 -5.18 0.10 -13.54
N VAL A 307 -6.13 0.26 -14.46
CA VAL A 307 -7.06 -0.79 -14.88
C VAL A 307 -7.02 -0.89 -16.39
N VAL A 308 -6.96 -2.11 -16.90
CA VAL A 308 -7.07 -2.42 -18.32
C VAL A 308 -8.12 -3.51 -18.50
N ARG A 309 -8.97 -3.41 -19.50
CA ARG A 309 -9.92 -4.48 -19.85
C ARG A 309 -10.02 -4.73 -21.34
N TYR A 310 -10.42 -5.95 -21.69
CA TYR A 310 -10.69 -6.38 -23.08
C TYR A 310 -11.74 -7.49 -23.09
N LYS A 311 -12.45 -7.63 -24.21
CA LYS A 311 -13.40 -8.74 -24.39
C LYS A 311 -12.66 -10.02 -24.77
N ALA A 312 -12.81 -11.05 -23.95
CA ALA A 312 -12.31 -12.38 -24.25
C ALA A 312 -13.01 -13.44 -23.39
N PRO A 313 -13.18 -14.67 -23.89
CA PRO A 313 -13.76 -15.77 -23.12
C PRO A 313 -12.85 -16.22 -21.97
N GLN A 314 -11.54 -15.92 -22.03
CA GLN A 314 -10.54 -16.24 -21.03
C GLN A 314 -9.40 -15.21 -21.06
N PRO A 315 -8.56 -15.09 -20.02
CA PRO A 315 -7.40 -14.21 -20.03
C PRO A 315 -6.41 -14.58 -21.14
N TYR A 316 -5.98 -13.59 -21.91
CA TYR A 316 -4.90 -13.70 -22.90
C TYR A 316 -3.69 -12.84 -22.56
N MET A 317 -3.85 -11.91 -21.61
CA MET A 317 -2.77 -11.11 -21.08
C MET A 317 -2.35 -11.61 -19.70
N LEU A 318 -1.13 -11.26 -19.30
CA LEU A 318 -0.54 -11.53 -18.00
C LEU A 318 -0.22 -10.20 -17.31
N GLY A 319 -0.31 -10.18 -15.97
CA GLY A 319 -0.02 -9.01 -15.14
C GLY A 319 -1.27 -8.39 -14.50
N GLY A 320 -1.10 -7.83 -13.32
CA GLY A 320 -2.15 -7.26 -12.50
C GLY A 320 -3.14 -8.31 -11.97
N TYR A 321 -4.15 -7.81 -11.27
CA TYR A 321 -5.19 -8.60 -10.66
C TYR A 321 -6.28 -8.84 -11.71
N VAL A 322 -6.50 -10.09 -12.11
CA VAL A 322 -7.43 -10.43 -13.20
C VAL A 322 -8.77 -10.92 -12.68
N THR A 323 -9.85 -10.30 -13.17
CA THR A 323 -11.23 -10.74 -12.94
C THR A 323 -11.97 -10.84 -14.27
N SER A 324 -12.93 -11.77 -14.38
CA SER A 324 -13.81 -11.88 -15.55
C SER A 324 -15.21 -11.42 -15.20
N LYS A 325 -15.72 -10.39 -15.87
CA LYS A 325 -17.07 -9.86 -15.61
C LYS A 325 -17.69 -9.34 -16.90
N LEU A 326 -18.94 -9.71 -17.16
CA LEU A 326 -19.71 -9.29 -18.35
C LEU A 326 -18.97 -9.56 -19.68
N GLY A 327 -18.23 -10.67 -19.78
CA GLY A 327 -17.45 -11.03 -20.97
C GLY A 327 -16.13 -10.27 -21.15
N TYR A 328 -15.78 -9.39 -20.20
CA TYR A 328 -14.49 -8.72 -20.14
C TYR A 328 -13.54 -9.46 -19.22
N GLN A 329 -12.26 -9.45 -19.60
CA GLN A 329 -11.12 -9.74 -18.73
C GLN A 329 -10.56 -8.41 -18.25
N ILE A 330 -10.45 -8.23 -16.94
CA ILE A 330 -10.16 -6.95 -16.29
C ILE A 330 -8.90 -7.13 -15.46
N HIS A 331 -7.81 -6.49 -15.88
CA HIS A 331 -6.52 -6.46 -15.23
C HIS A 331 -6.40 -5.19 -14.40
N THR A 332 -6.22 -5.31 -13.09
CA THR A 332 -6.15 -4.17 -12.18
C THR A 332 -4.81 -4.14 -11.45
N PHE A 333 -4.06 -3.06 -11.55
CA PHE A 333 -2.79 -2.84 -10.86
C PHE A 333 -3.03 -1.86 -9.69
N LYS A 334 -2.76 -2.32 -8.48
CA LYS A 334 -3.03 -1.60 -7.23
C LYS A 334 -1.78 -1.41 -6.36
N ASN A 335 -0.75 -2.23 -6.57
CA ASN A 335 0.46 -2.14 -5.77
C ASN A 335 1.32 -1.02 -6.33
N VAL A 336 1.77 -0.11 -5.46
CA VAL A 336 2.73 0.94 -5.83
C VAL A 336 3.98 0.31 -6.42
N GLY A 337 4.48 0.89 -7.52
CA GLY A 337 5.61 0.37 -8.26
C GLY A 337 5.22 -0.06 -9.68
N SER A 338 6.05 -0.89 -10.29
CA SER A 338 5.98 -1.21 -11.71
C SER A 338 5.70 -2.69 -11.94
N GLU A 339 4.78 -2.99 -12.85
CA GLU A 339 4.43 -4.34 -13.28
C GLU A 339 4.19 -4.35 -14.79
N LYS A 340 4.56 -5.45 -15.48
CA LYS A 340 4.32 -5.58 -16.92
C LYS A 340 2.91 -6.14 -17.16
N LEU A 341 2.20 -5.54 -18.11
CA LEU A 341 1.07 -6.14 -18.80
C LEU A 341 1.58 -6.74 -20.12
N GLU A 342 1.50 -8.05 -20.28
CA GLU A 342 2.04 -8.75 -21.46
C GLU A 342 0.92 -9.47 -22.21
N TYR A 343 0.83 -9.28 -23.52
CA TYR A 343 -0.10 -10.03 -24.36
C TYR A 343 0.55 -11.33 -24.83
N SER A 344 0.12 -12.43 -24.22
CA SER A 344 0.76 -13.74 -24.35
C SER A 344 -0.25 -14.84 -24.66
N PRO A 345 -0.93 -14.81 -25.81
CA PRO A 345 -1.93 -15.83 -26.14
C PRO A 345 -1.23 -17.19 -26.33
N GLY A 346 -1.67 -18.19 -25.58
CA GLY A 346 -1.15 -19.55 -25.70
C GLY A 346 0.06 -19.89 -24.82
N ILE A 347 0.49 -19.01 -23.91
CA ILE A 347 1.44 -19.37 -22.85
C ILE A 347 0.74 -20.22 -21.80
N GLU A 348 1.37 -21.35 -21.43
CA GLU A 348 0.99 -22.12 -20.24
C GLU A 348 1.43 -21.32 -19.00
N ALA A 349 0.46 -20.71 -18.32
CA ALA A 349 0.68 -19.92 -17.12
C ALA A 349 -0.37 -20.29 -16.07
N VAL A 350 0.03 -20.25 -14.81
CA VAL A 350 -0.90 -20.41 -13.69
C VAL A 350 -1.25 -19.04 -13.12
N GLN A 351 -2.55 -18.76 -12.99
CA GLN A 351 -3.01 -17.63 -12.18
C GLN A 351 -3.01 -18.06 -10.72
N MET A 352 -2.35 -17.28 -9.87
CA MET A 352 -2.27 -17.53 -8.44
C MET A 352 -2.80 -16.33 -7.68
N ARG A 353 -3.45 -16.58 -6.55
CA ARG A 353 -3.53 -15.61 -5.46
C ARG A 353 -2.21 -15.58 -4.70
N PHE A 354 -1.82 -14.44 -4.15
CA PHE A 354 -0.66 -14.33 -3.28
C PHE A 354 -0.93 -13.47 -2.05
N LEU A 355 -0.13 -13.68 -1.00
CA LEU A 355 0.01 -12.84 0.17
C LEU A 355 1.51 -12.76 0.51
N VAL A 356 2.06 -11.56 0.64
CA VAL A 356 3.43 -11.27 1.11
C VAL A 356 3.29 -10.35 2.32
N VAL A 357 3.85 -10.76 3.46
CA VAL A 357 3.81 -10.00 4.71
C VAL A 357 5.23 -9.77 5.22
N GLY A 358 5.61 -8.52 5.45
CA GLY A 358 6.91 -8.17 6.05
C GLY A 358 6.99 -8.59 7.53
N GLY A 359 8.19 -8.65 8.10
CA GLY A 359 8.37 -8.87 9.54
C GLY A 359 7.87 -7.68 10.36
N GLY A 360 7.27 -7.91 11.53
CA GLY A 360 6.87 -6.84 12.44
C GLY A 360 8.06 -6.21 13.15
N GLY A 361 7.94 -4.96 13.59
CA GLY A 361 8.96 -4.28 14.39
C GLY A 361 8.96 -4.77 15.85
N GLY A 362 10.13 -4.71 16.49
CA GLY A 362 10.23 -4.93 17.94
C GLY A 362 9.77 -3.73 18.76
N ALA A 363 9.48 -3.95 20.03
CA ALA A 363 8.92 -2.92 20.91
C ALA A 363 9.92 -2.34 21.91
N GLY A 364 9.62 -1.16 22.42
CA GLY A 364 10.27 -0.54 23.58
C GLY A 364 9.22 -0.33 24.69
N SER A 365 9.06 0.90 25.16
CA SER A 365 7.83 1.29 25.88
C SER A 365 6.63 1.34 24.93
N GLY A 366 6.84 1.90 23.74
CA GLY A 366 5.85 1.85 22.66
C GLY A 366 5.81 0.48 21.99
N GLY A 367 4.63 0.12 21.45
CA GLY A 367 4.46 -1.11 20.67
C GLY A 367 5.21 -1.06 19.32
N GLY A 368 5.65 -2.20 18.82
CA GLY A 368 6.23 -2.31 17.48
C GLY A 368 5.16 -2.18 16.39
N GLY A 369 5.49 -1.61 15.24
CA GLY A 369 4.62 -1.54 14.08
C GLY A 369 4.48 -2.89 13.37
N GLY A 370 3.31 -3.16 12.81
CA GLY A 370 3.07 -4.34 11.97
C GLY A 370 3.81 -4.25 10.63
N GLY A 371 4.27 -5.40 10.12
CA GLY A 371 4.81 -5.52 8.78
C GLY A 371 3.75 -5.25 7.71
N GLY A 372 4.20 -4.82 6.54
CA GLY A 372 3.33 -4.49 5.42
C GLY A 372 2.64 -5.74 4.88
N VAL A 373 1.42 -5.59 4.38
CA VAL A 373 0.65 -6.69 3.77
C VAL A 373 0.37 -6.36 2.31
N VAL A 374 0.97 -7.12 1.41
CA VAL A 374 0.71 -7.03 -0.04
C VAL A 374 0.05 -8.32 -0.49
N GLN A 375 -1.17 -8.26 -1.00
CA GLN A 375 -1.92 -9.45 -1.42
C GLN A 375 -2.68 -9.22 -2.71
N GLY A 376 -2.76 -10.25 -3.55
CA GLY A 376 -3.39 -10.10 -4.84
C GLY A 376 -3.46 -11.33 -5.69
N HIS A 377 -3.52 -11.12 -7.01
CA HIS A 377 -3.38 -12.17 -8.00
C HIS A 377 -2.18 -11.87 -8.90
N ILE A 378 -1.46 -12.90 -9.31
CA ILE A 378 -0.31 -12.80 -10.20
C ILE A 378 -0.28 -14.04 -11.11
N PHE A 379 0.42 -13.97 -12.24
CA PHE A 379 0.65 -15.12 -13.11
C PHE A 379 2.11 -15.54 -13.06
N MET A 380 2.33 -16.85 -13.03
CA MET A 380 3.66 -17.42 -13.21
C MET A 380 3.67 -18.23 -14.51
N LYS A 381 4.63 -17.96 -15.39
CA LYS A 381 4.78 -18.72 -16.64
C LYS A 381 5.48 -20.05 -16.36
N LYS A 382 5.15 -21.07 -17.14
CA LYS A 382 5.91 -22.32 -17.11
C LYS A 382 7.36 -22.08 -17.52
N GLY A 383 8.28 -22.72 -16.81
CA GLY A 383 9.72 -22.52 -16.88
C GLY A 383 10.28 -21.36 -16.04
N GLU A 384 9.44 -20.59 -15.33
CA GLU A 384 9.93 -19.53 -14.44
C GLU A 384 10.33 -20.05 -13.05
N THR A 385 11.29 -19.36 -12.44
CA THR A 385 11.63 -19.46 -11.01
C THR A 385 11.69 -18.06 -10.42
N TRP A 386 10.98 -17.84 -9.32
CA TRP A 386 10.99 -16.59 -8.57
C TRP A 386 11.67 -16.79 -7.21
N THR A 387 12.45 -15.79 -6.79
CA THR A 387 12.95 -15.73 -5.42
C THR A 387 11.83 -15.41 -4.45
N VAL A 388 11.78 -16.15 -3.34
CA VAL A 388 10.93 -15.87 -2.18
C VAL A 388 11.82 -15.44 -1.03
N GLN A 389 11.46 -14.38 -0.32
CA GLN A 389 12.13 -13.99 0.93
C GLN A 389 11.08 -13.77 2.00
N VAL A 390 11.30 -14.36 3.17
CA VAL A 390 10.50 -14.09 4.36
C VAL A 390 11.35 -13.26 5.33
N GLY A 391 10.89 -12.05 5.63
CA GLY A 391 11.55 -11.14 6.55
C GLY A 391 11.45 -11.61 8.01
N ALA A 392 12.55 -11.49 8.75
CA ALA A 392 12.53 -11.70 10.19
C ALA A 392 11.80 -10.58 10.93
N GLY A 393 11.26 -10.91 12.11
CA GLY A 393 10.73 -9.89 13.02
C GLY A 393 11.86 -9.12 13.72
N GLY A 394 11.57 -7.88 14.09
CA GLY A 394 12.51 -7.00 14.78
C GLY A 394 12.83 -7.47 16.20
N ALA A 395 14.06 -7.22 16.64
CA ALA A 395 14.49 -7.48 18.01
C ALA A 395 13.78 -6.55 19.00
N PHE A 396 13.51 -7.05 20.21
CA PHE A 396 12.94 -6.26 21.30
C PHE A 396 13.93 -5.18 21.80
N GLY A 397 13.39 -4.15 22.44
CA GLY A 397 14.12 -3.16 23.21
C GLY A 397 13.71 -3.13 24.69
N GLN A 398 13.98 -2.02 25.36
CA GLN A 398 13.69 -1.80 26.79
C GLN A 398 12.67 -0.67 26.99
N GLY A 399 12.13 -0.54 28.21
CA GLY A 399 11.21 0.53 28.59
C GLY A 399 11.89 1.92 28.61
N GLY A 400 13.01 2.05 29.33
CA GLY A 400 13.93 3.21 29.25
C GLY A 400 14.25 3.99 30.54
N ALA A 401 13.63 3.69 31.69
CA ALA A 401 13.88 4.33 32.99
C ALA A 401 14.87 3.54 33.88
N GLY A 402 15.85 4.24 34.47
CA GLY A 402 16.70 3.71 35.55
C GLY A 402 17.94 2.88 35.17
N HIS A 403 18.20 2.56 33.89
CA HIS A 403 19.32 1.68 33.50
C HIS A 403 20.46 2.42 32.79
N ALA A 404 21.66 2.36 33.39
CA ALA A 404 22.90 2.88 32.81
C ALA A 404 23.60 1.87 31.87
N ASP A 405 23.22 0.59 31.92
CA ASP A 405 23.93 -0.49 31.20
C ASP A 405 23.23 -0.87 29.89
N VAL A 406 24.03 -0.88 28.81
CA VAL A 406 23.76 -1.31 27.41
C VAL A 406 22.28 -1.34 27.00
N ALA A 407 21.84 -0.26 26.35
CA ALA A 407 20.50 -0.13 25.78
C ALA A 407 20.26 -1.22 24.72
N VAL A 408 19.55 -2.30 25.08
CA VAL A 408 19.00 -3.23 24.09
C VAL A 408 17.98 -2.43 23.29
N THR A 409 18.29 -2.31 22.01
CA THR A 409 17.59 -1.42 21.10
C THR A 409 16.57 -2.22 20.32
N ALA A 410 15.33 -1.76 20.31
CA ALA A 410 14.33 -2.31 19.42
C ALA A 410 14.73 -2.07 17.95
N SER A 411 14.56 -3.07 17.10
CA SER A 411 14.85 -2.97 15.67
C SER A 411 13.59 -3.04 14.82
N ALA A 412 13.64 -2.44 13.63
CA ALA A 412 12.61 -2.68 12.62
C ALA A 412 12.60 -4.17 12.22
N GLY A 413 11.46 -4.62 11.70
CA GLY A 413 11.36 -5.91 11.01
C GLY A 413 11.99 -5.85 9.63
N GLU A 414 12.29 -7.00 9.06
CA GLU A 414 12.83 -7.12 7.70
C GLU A 414 11.73 -7.28 6.65
N ASP A 415 12.05 -6.91 5.41
CA ASP A 415 11.12 -7.02 4.29
C ASP A 415 10.93 -8.47 3.82
N SER A 416 9.74 -8.77 3.29
CA SER A 416 9.45 -10.02 2.58
C SER A 416 9.25 -9.77 1.09
N LYS A 417 9.56 -10.76 0.25
CA LYS A 417 9.42 -10.66 -1.21
C LYS A 417 8.89 -11.92 -1.89
N LEU A 418 8.19 -11.73 -2.99
CA LEU A 418 7.82 -12.77 -3.96
C LEU A 418 8.13 -12.25 -5.36
N GLY A 419 9.24 -12.69 -5.96
CA GLY A 419 9.75 -12.09 -7.18
C GLY A 419 10.03 -10.59 -6.97
N ALA A 420 9.32 -9.74 -7.71
CA ALA A 420 9.41 -8.28 -7.61
C ALA A 420 8.45 -7.65 -6.57
N LEU A 421 7.53 -8.43 -6.01
CA LEU A 421 6.59 -7.95 -4.98
C LEU A 421 7.33 -7.76 -3.66
N LEU A 422 7.23 -6.58 -3.04
CA LEU A 422 7.91 -6.21 -1.80
C LEU A 422 6.90 -5.80 -0.72
N ALA A 423 6.94 -6.48 0.42
CA ALA A 423 6.24 -6.09 1.64
C ALA A 423 7.26 -5.62 2.68
N LEU A 424 7.17 -4.36 3.08
CA LEU A 424 8.13 -3.71 3.97
C LEU A 424 8.02 -4.24 5.41
N GLY A 425 9.12 -4.23 6.15
CA GLY A 425 9.14 -4.51 7.58
C GLY A 425 8.49 -3.40 8.43
N GLY A 426 8.00 -3.75 9.62
CA GLY A 426 7.39 -2.82 10.57
C GLY A 426 8.43 -2.01 11.35
N GLY A 427 8.08 -0.77 11.71
CA GLY A 427 8.92 0.13 12.50
C GLY A 427 8.99 -0.26 13.98
N HIS A 428 10.10 0.05 14.65
CA HIS A 428 10.27 -0.30 16.07
C HIS A 428 9.55 0.67 17.02
N GLY A 429 9.12 0.18 18.17
CA GLY A 429 8.57 1.03 19.25
C GLY A 429 9.63 1.96 19.86
N ALA A 430 9.18 3.04 20.47
CA ALA A 430 10.02 4.04 21.12
C ALA A 430 10.44 3.64 22.55
N ASP A 431 11.52 4.24 23.03
CA ASP A 431 11.96 4.23 24.43
C ASP A 431 12.39 5.64 24.89
N ARG A 432 12.81 5.82 26.15
CA ARG A 432 13.20 7.13 26.71
C ARG A 432 14.24 7.91 25.89
N ARG A 433 15.09 7.22 25.13
CA ARG A 433 16.25 7.79 24.43
C ARG A 433 16.08 7.74 22.91
N ARG A 434 14.97 7.19 22.41
CA ARG A 434 14.80 6.93 20.98
C ARG A 434 13.36 7.06 20.54
N GLU A 435 13.18 7.89 19.53
CA GLU A 435 11.94 8.00 18.76
C GLU A 435 11.55 6.66 18.12
N PRO A 436 10.25 6.39 17.94
CA PRO A 436 9.83 5.18 17.25
C PRO A 436 10.27 5.18 15.78
N GLY A 437 10.55 3.98 15.28
CA GLY A 437 10.95 3.77 13.89
C GLY A 437 9.77 3.86 12.93
N ALA A 438 10.04 4.39 11.74
CA ALA A 438 9.15 4.23 10.59
C ALA A 438 9.29 2.82 9.99
N GLY A 439 8.30 2.40 9.21
CA GLY A 439 8.29 1.12 8.50
C GLY A 439 7.08 1.03 7.57
N ALA A 440 6.67 -0.19 7.20
CA ALA A 440 5.36 -0.41 6.60
C ALA A 440 4.28 0.22 7.46
N SER A 441 4.24 -0.16 8.74
CA SER A 441 3.54 0.54 9.79
C SER A 441 4.55 1.07 10.80
N GLY A 442 4.27 2.23 11.39
CA GLY A 442 5.17 2.86 12.35
C GLY A 442 5.05 2.30 13.77
N GLY A 443 6.14 2.35 14.53
CA GLY A 443 6.12 2.02 15.96
C GLY A 443 5.38 3.05 16.80
N GLY A 444 4.93 2.64 17.98
CA GLY A 444 4.27 3.51 18.96
C GLY A 444 5.27 4.38 19.75
N GLY A 445 4.79 5.56 20.17
CA GLY A 445 5.53 6.52 20.98
C GLY A 445 5.91 6.01 22.36
N GLY A 446 6.81 6.74 23.02
CA GLY A 446 7.43 6.36 24.29
C GLY A 446 6.50 6.60 25.49
N PHE A 447 7.07 6.95 26.63
CA PHE A 447 6.37 7.22 27.87
C PHE A 447 6.73 8.62 28.39
N ASP A 448 5.88 9.21 29.22
CA ASP A 448 6.11 10.51 29.89
C ASP A 448 6.61 11.65 29.00
N ASP A 449 6.21 11.63 27.73
CA ASP A 449 6.70 12.55 26.73
C ASP A 449 5.52 13.15 25.96
N THR A 450 5.19 14.40 26.27
CA THR A 450 4.14 15.15 25.55
C THR A 450 4.53 15.51 24.12
N GLU A 451 5.78 15.26 23.72
CA GLU A 451 6.33 15.59 22.41
C GLU A 451 6.69 14.36 21.56
N SER A 452 6.53 13.14 22.09
CA SER A 452 6.91 11.89 21.42
C SER A 452 6.20 11.77 20.08
N LYS A 453 6.95 11.51 19.00
CA LYS A 453 6.37 11.32 17.66
C LYS A 453 5.90 9.89 17.48
N PRO A 454 4.86 9.61 16.68
CA PRO A 454 4.57 8.24 16.28
C PRO A 454 5.49 7.84 15.14
N GLY A 455 5.81 6.55 15.02
CA GLY A 455 6.46 6.04 13.83
C GLY A 455 5.56 6.28 12.63
N ARG A 456 6.14 6.63 11.48
CA ARG A 456 5.38 6.79 10.23
C ARG A 456 5.13 5.44 9.57
N GLY A 457 3.90 5.25 9.08
CA GLY A 457 3.58 4.19 8.12
C GLY A 457 3.99 4.60 6.70
N SER A 458 4.17 3.61 5.83
CA SER A 458 4.45 3.81 4.41
C SER A 458 3.13 3.79 3.62
N PRO A 459 2.84 4.80 2.78
CA PRO A 459 1.61 4.86 2.02
C PRO A 459 1.33 3.57 1.25
N GLY A 460 0.16 2.98 1.48
CA GLY A 460 -0.27 1.74 0.84
C GLY A 460 0.28 0.44 1.44
N GLN A 461 1.08 0.47 2.50
CA GLN A 461 1.54 -0.73 3.21
C GLN A 461 1.22 -0.76 4.70
N GLY A 462 1.00 0.39 5.34
CA GLY A 462 0.56 0.44 6.72
C GLY A 462 0.40 1.84 7.25
N HIS A 463 0.17 1.95 8.56
CA HIS A 463 -0.30 3.18 9.19
C HIS A 463 0.64 3.64 10.30
N PHE A 464 0.41 4.86 10.77
CA PHE A 464 1.15 5.45 11.88
C PHE A 464 0.96 4.69 13.19
N GLY A 465 1.98 4.73 14.05
CA GLY A 465 1.82 4.38 15.46
C GLY A 465 0.97 5.40 16.22
N GLY A 466 0.63 5.05 17.45
CA GLY A 466 0.01 5.91 18.44
C GLY A 466 1.03 6.65 19.29
N LEU A 467 0.60 7.72 19.94
CA LEU A 467 1.43 8.60 20.75
C LEU A 467 1.40 8.23 22.24
N THR A 468 2.25 8.89 23.01
CA THR A 468 1.95 9.24 24.41
C THR A 468 1.53 10.71 24.46
N ASP A 469 0.48 11.04 25.23
CA ASP A 469 -0.06 12.41 25.31
C ASP A 469 0.13 13.07 26.69
N ARG A 470 0.98 12.50 27.55
CA ARG A 470 1.15 12.95 28.95
C ARG A 470 2.62 12.99 29.36
N GLY A 471 2.99 14.04 30.10
CA GLY A 471 4.34 14.23 30.65
C GLY A 471 4.54 13.62 32.03
N SER A 472 3.56 12.88 32.55
CA SER A 472 3.65 12.16 33.82
C SER A 472 2.65 11.00 33.84
N TYR A 473 3.16 9.81 34.15
CA TYR A 473 2.46 8.53 34.09
C TYR A 473 1.80 8.27 32.72
N GLY A 474 2.38 8.82 31.65
CA GLY A 474 2.00 8.59 30.26
C GLY A 474 2.56 7.25 29.81
N ALA A 475 1.68 6.32 29.47
CA ALA A 475 2.05 4.99 29.00
C ALA A 475 2.44 4.98 27.52
N GLY A 476 3.02 3.87 27.06
CA GLY A 476 3.46 3.68 25.68
C GLY A 476 2.32 3.80 24.65
N GLY A 477 2.61 4.39 23.49
CA GLY A 477 1.69 4.34 22.35
C GLY A 477 1.64 2.96 21.69
N GLY A 478 0.50 2.59 21.09
CA GLY A 478 0.40 1.35 20.31
C GLY A 478 1.08 1.47 18.94
N GLY A 479 1.69 0.42 18.42
CA GLY A 479 2.22 0.40 17.05
C GLY A 479 1.10 0.41 16.01
N GLY A 480 1.37 0.99 14.84
CA GLY A 480 0.45 0.96 13.71
C GLY A 480 0.32 -0.45 13.13
N GLY A 481 -0.86 -0.77 12.60
CA GLY A 481 -1.08 -1.98 11.82
C GLY A 481 -1.18 -1.70 10.32
N ALA A 482 -1.09 -2.75 9.52
CA ALA A 482 -1.26 -2.66 8.08
C ALA A 482 -2.67 -2.16 7.68
N GLY A 483 -3.69 -2.34 8.53
CA GLY A 483 -5.08 -1.97 8.26
C GLY A 483 -5.61 -0.76 9.04
N SER A 484 -4.94 -0.31 10.10
CA SER A 484 -5.35 0.88 10.87
C SER A 484 -4.22 1.45 11.72
N PRO A 485 -4.28 2.74 12.09
CA PRO A 485 -3.30 3.36 12.98
C PRO A 485 -3.32 2.78 14.40
N GLY A 486 -2.19 2.90 15.10
CA GLY A 486 -2.08 2.58 16.52
C GLY A 486 -2.78 3.64 17.38
N SER A 487 -3.31 3.23 18.52
CA SER A 487 -3.99 4.13 19.46
C SER A 487 -2.99 4.86 20.34
N THR A 488 -3.28 6.13 20.62
CA THR A 488 -2.60 6.90 21.67
C THR A 488 -2.99 6.37 23.04
N CYS A 489 -2.13 6.50 24.05
CA CYS A 489 -2.48 6.15 25.43
C CYS A 489 -3.74 6.94 25.87
N SER A 490 -4.74 6.22 26.38
CA SER A 490 -6.09 6.80 26.60
C SER A 490 -6.29 7.36 28.01
N ALA A 491 -5.46 6.93 28.97
CA ALA A 491 -5.51 7.33 30.36
C ALA A 491 -4.12 7.22 31.01
N ILE A 492 -3.99 7.78 32.22
CA ILE A 492 -2.79 7.54 33.05
C ILE A 492 -2.57 6.04 33.19
N HIS A 493 -1.31 5.63 33.11
CA HIS A 493 -0.86 4.25 33.20
C HIS A 493 -1.30 3.32 32.05
N LEU A 494 -2.25 3.69 31.18
CA LEU A 494 -2.83 2.75 30.20
C LEU A 494 -2.20 2.87 28.81
N GLY A 495 -1.48 1.82 28.40
CA GLY A 495 -0.86 1.73 27.09
C GLY A 495 -1.87 1.78 25.94
N GLY A 496 -1.45 2.36 24.81
CA GLY A 496 -2.26 2.43 23.61
C GLY A 496 -2.38 1.09 22.90
N ASN A 497 -3.56 0.75 22.39
CA ASN A 497 -3.77 -0.46 21.60
C ASN A 497 -3.04 -0.38 20.25
N GLY A 498 -2.50 -1.51 19.80
CA GLY A 498 -1.95 -1.63 18.46
C GLY A 498 -3.04 -1.56 17.38
N GLY A 499 -2.68 -1.05 16.21
CA GLY A 499 -3.58 -1.01 15.05
C GLY A 499 -3.80 -2.40 14.45
N ASP A 500 -5.03 -2.67 14.01
CA ASP A 500 -5.36 -3.90 13.29
C ASP A 500 -4.63 -3.99 11.95
N GLY A 501 -4.26 -5.21 11.58
CA GLY A 501 -3.70 -5.59 10.29
C GLY A 501 -4.77 -5.72 9.19
N VAL A 502 -4.46 -6.48 8.14
CA VAL A 502 -5.37 -6.73 7.01
C VAL A 502 -5.79 -8.21 7.02
N SER A 503 -7.08 -8.48 6.74
CA SER A 503 -7.58 -9.85 6.65
C SER A 503 -7.32 -10.49 5.27
N SER A 504 -7.12 -11.81 5.27
CA SER A 504 -6.95 -12.62 4.07
C SER A 504 -7.37 -14.06 4.34
N ASP A 505 -8.12 -14.64 3.40
CA ASP A 505 -8.50 -16.07 3.37
C ASP A 505 -7.52 -16.93 2.57
N ILE A 506 -6.32 -16.40 2.26
CA ILE A 506 -5.34 -17.05 1.37
C ILE A 506 -4.96 -18.46 1.82
N THR A 507 -5.01 -18.76 3.13
CA THR A 507 -4.70 -20.08 3.69
C THR A 507 -5.92 -21.01 3.80
N GLY A 508 -7.05 -20.64 3.21
CA GLY A 508 -8.30 -21.41 3.22
C GLY A 508 -9.33 -20.95 4.25
N THR A 509 -8.90 -20.24 5.29
CA THR A 509 -9.76 -19.56 6.28
C THR A 509 -9.30 -18.13 6.48
N GLU A 510 -10.23 -17.23 6.78
CA GLU A 510 -9.92 -15.82 7.05
C GLU A 510 -9.00 -15.70 8.29
N LYS A 511 -7.85 -15.07 8.09
CA LYS A 511 -6.87 -14.71 9.12
C LYS A 511 -6.45 -13.26 8.93
N TRP A 512 -5.86 -12.68 9.97
CA TRP A 512 -5.33 -11.32 9.93
C TRP A 512 -3.80 -11.34 9.88
N TYR A 513 -3.21 -10.33 9.26
CA TYR A 513 -1.76 -10.19 9.08
C TYR A 513 -1.33 -8.73 9.26
N GLY A 514 -0.16 -8.48 9.82
CA GLY A 514 0.44 -7.15 9.97
C GLY A 514 -0.18 -6.31 11.09
N GLY A 515 -0.60 -6.92 12.20
CA GLY A 515 -1.14 -6.17 13.36
C GLY A 515 -0.04 -5.46 14.15
N GLY A 516 -0.26 -4.22 14.56
CA GLY A 516 0.65 -3.48 15.44
C GLY A 516 0.62 -4.00 16.89
N GLY A 517 1.71 -3.88 17.63
CA GLY A 517 1.75 -4.25 19.04
C GLY A 517 1.16 -3.16 19.95
N GLY A 518 0.60 -3.53 21.10
CA GLY A 518 0.12 -2.57 22.10
C GLY A 518 1.27 -1.96 22.91
N GLY A 519 1.12 -0.71 23.36
CA GLY A 519 2.09 -0.03 24.22
C GLY A 519 2.08 -0.58 25.65
N GLY A 520 3.22 -0.48 26.35
CA GLY A 520 3.35 -0.89 27.74
C GLY A 520 2.61 0.05 28.70
N VAL A 521 2.19 -0.48 29.85
CA VAL A 521 1.76 0.31 31.01
C VAL A 521 2.88 1.27 31.45
N ASN A 522 2.55 2.32 32.20
CA ASN A 522 3.55 3.10 32.95
C ASN A 522 3.04 3.23 34.38
N HIS A 523 3.45 2.37 35.32
CA HIS A 523 2.90 2.38 36.69
C HIS A 523 3.91 2.07 37.79
N ASN A 524 4.22 3.07 38.62
CA ASN A 524 5.23 2.97 39.66
C ASN A 524 4.64 2.40 40.96
N GLY A 525 4.18 1.14 40.93
CA GLY A 525 3.56 0.51 42.10
C GLY A 525 3.91 -0.95 42.35
N ASP A 526 4.76 -1.59 41.52
CA ASP A 526 5.04 -3.03 41.60
C ASP A 526 3.77 -3.88 41.64
N VAL A 527 2.83 -3.56 40.73
CA VAL A 527 1.50 -4.16 40.69
C VAL A 527 1.04 -4.43 39.27
N SER A 528 0.18 -5.44 39.13
CA SER A 528 -0.62 -5.65 37.93
C SER A 528 -1.72 -4.59 37.87
N VAL A 529 -1.71 -3.81 36.79
CA VAL A 529 -2.77 -2.87 36.45
C VAL A 529 -3.74 -3.60 35.53
N SER A 530 -4.97 -3.79 36.00
CA SER A 530 -6.04 -4.35 35.15
C SER A 530 -6.22 -3.45 33.93
N ASN A 531 -6.05 -4.02 32.73
CA ASN A 531 -6.04 -3.31 31.44
C ASN A 531 -4.89 -2.29 31.27
N GLY A 532 -3.76 -2.49 31.97
CA GLY A 532 -2.62 -1.56 31.95
C GLY A 532 -1.89 -1.45 30.61
N GLY A 533 -1.56 -2.57 29.98
CA GLY A 533 -0.93 -2.61 28.67
C GLY A 533 -1.96 -2.60 27.55
N GLY A 534 -1.63 -1.92 26.46
CA GLY A 534 -2.47 -1.91 25.27
C GLY A 534 -2.59 -3.31 24.66
N THR A 535 -3.75 -3.63 24.09
CA THR A 535 -3.91 -4.87 23.33
C THR A 535 -3.14 -4.79 22.02
N GLY A 536 -2.56 -5.89 21.57
CA GLY A 536 -2.06 -5.97 20.20
C GLY A 536 -3.22 -5.95 19.19
N GLY A 537 -2.97 -5.38 18.01
CA GLY A 537 -3.92 -5.38 16.91
C GLY A 537 -4.09 -6.77 16.30
N ARG A 538 -5.25 -6.99 15.67
CA ARG A 538 -5.52 -8.21 14.90
C ARG A 538 -4.44 -8.40 13.84
N GLY A 539 -3.99 -9.64 13.67
CA GLY A 539 -2.86 -9.95 12.79
C GLY A 539 -1.55 -10.12 13.54
N GLY A 540 -1.65 -10.59 14.78
CA GLY A 540 -0.53 -11.09 15.56
C GLY A 540 0.21 -10.04 16.37
N GLY A 541 -0.35 -8.83 16.57
CA GLY A 541 0.27 -7.84 17.44
C GLY A 541 0.43 -8.37 18.87
N GLY A 542 1.59 -8.14 19.47
CA GLY A 542 1.84 -8.44 20.88
C GLY A 542 1.11 -7.47 21.81
N THR A 543 0.63 -7.96 22.95
CA THR A 543 0.04 -7.11 24.00
C THR A 543 1.12 -6.46 24.84
N GLY A 544 0.94 -5.19 25.21
CA GLY A 544 1.84 -4.51 26.13
C GLY A 544 1.79 -5.11 27.55
N SER A 545 2.81 -4.84 28.37
CA SER A 545 2.84 -5.32 29.75
C SER A 545 1.72 -4.68 30.58
N ASN A 546 1.00 -5.50 31.36
CA ASN A 546 0.01 -5.03 32.34
C ASN A 546 0.61 -4.71 33.72
N TRP A 547 1.92 -4.89 33.89
CA TRP A 547 2.59 -4.77 35.19
C TRP A 547 3.54 -3.59 35.19
N GLY A 548 3.43 -2.73 36.20
CA GLY A 548 4.34 -1.60 36.37
C GLY A 548 5.33 -1.83 37.52
N SER A 549 6.53 -1.25 37.42
CA SER A 549 7.67 -1.50 38.31
C SER A 549 8.18 -0.21 38.97
N THR A 550 8.49 -0.23 40.27
CA THR A 550 8.99 0.95 41.01
C THR A 550 10.52 1.06 41.04
N SER A 551 11.24 -0.03 40.80
CA SER A 551 12.68 -0.10 41.05
C SER A 551 13.38 -1.28 40.38
N ALA A 552 14.71 -1.20 40.43
CA ALA A 552 15.68 -2.02 39.75
C ALA A 552 15.72 -3.54 40.07
N SER A 553 14.69 -4.10 40.70
CA SER A 553 14.74 -5.44 41.32
C SER A 553 13.94 -6.52 40.60
N ASN A 554 13.11 -6.20 39.57
CA ASN A 554 12.18 -7.15 38.93
C ASN A 554 12.09 -7.06 37.38
N PHE A 555 13.17 -6.69 36.68
CA PHE A 555 13.19 -6.29 35.26
C PHE A 555 12.66 -7.24 34.18
N ASN A 556 12.73 -8.55 34.43
CA ASN A 556 12.44 -9.58 33.43
C ASN A 556 11.17 -10.36 33.77
N LYS A 557 10.44 -9.95 34.83
CA LYS A 557 9.35 -10.76 35.37
C LYS A 557 8.07 -10.61 34.53
N PHE A 558 7.87 -9.45 33.91
CA PHE A 558 6.66 -9.13 33.17
C PHE A 558 6.98 -8.23 31.97
N THR A 559 6.90 -8.81 30.77
CA THR A 559 7.25 -8.15 29.51
C THR A 559 6.01 -8.05 28.63
N GLY A 560 6.02 -7.10 27.69
CA GLY A 560 5.10 -7.21 26.56
C GLY A 560 5.31 -8.54 25.82
N THR A 561 4.26 -9.03 25.17
CA THR A 561 4.36 -10.29 24.42
C THR A 561 4.98 -10.06 23.06
N ASP A 562 5.70 -11.06 22.54
CA ASP A 562 6.17 -11.04 21.16
C ASP A 562 4.98 -10.98 20.18
N GLY A 563 5.21 -10.40 19.02
CA GLY A 563 4.33 -10.55 17.87
C GLY A 563 4.28 -12.00 17.42
N ALA A 564 3.11 -12.45 16.98
CA ALA A 564 2.92 -13.83 16.56
C ALA A 564 3.79 -14.16 15.33
N PRO A 565 4.54 -15.27 15.32
CA PRO A 565 5.35 -15.65 14.17
C PRO A 565 4.47 -15.88 12.93
N ASN A 566 5.01 -15.57 11.76
CA ASN A 566 4.37 -15.76 10.44
C ASN A 566 3.10 -14.92 10.25
N THR A 567 3.02 -13.80 10.95
CA THR A 567 1.91 -12.84 10.81
C THR A 567 2.38 -11.44 10.48
N GLY A 568 3.67 -11.14 10.62
CA GLY A 568 4.19 -9.77 10.59
C GLY A 568 3.75 -8.90 11.77
N GLY A 569 3.23 -9.50 12.84
CA GLY A 569 2.75 -8.75 14.01
C GLY A 569 3.86 -8.00 14.74
N GLY A 570 3.62 -6.77 15.18
CA GLY A 570 4.56 -5.98 15.98
C GLY A 570 4.63 -6.45 17.44
N GLY A 571 5.77 -6.27 18.10
CA GLY A 571 5.94 -6.64 19.51
C GLY A 571 5.16 -5.75 20.49
N GLY A 572 4.77 -6.28 21.64
CA GLY A 572 4.13 -5.52 22.72
C GLY A 572 5.14 -4.72 23.56
N GLY A 573 4.79 -3.47 23.89
CA GLY A 573 5.59 -2.58 24.71
C GLY A 573 5.70 -3.03 26.17
N THR A 574 6.65 -2.45 26.89
CA THR A 574 6.91 -2.77 28.31
C THR A 574 6.88 -1.51 29.17
N ASP A 575 6.77 -1.70 30.48
CA ASP A 575 6.82 -0.62 31.45
C ASP A 575 8.18 0.09 31.42
N PRO A 576 8.26 1.42 31.63
CA PRO A 576 9.50 2.16 31.47
C PRO A 576 10.67 1.59 32.28
N GLU A 577 10.42 1.06 33.46
CA GLU A 577 11.43 0.50 34.35
C GLU A 577 11.86 -0.92 33.97
N CYS A 578 11.18 -1.57 33.02
CA CYS A 578 11.45 -2.95 32.56
C CYS A 578 12.49 -3.04 31.43
N LYS A 579 13.21 -4.18 31.35
CA LYS A 579 14.35 -4.38 30.42
C LYS A 579 14.02 -5.18 29.17
N VAL A 580 12.83 -5.76 29.10
CA VAL A 580 12.46 -6.64 27.99
C VAL A 580 11.03 -6.29 27.55
N ALA A 581 10.91 -5.91 26.29
CA ALA A 581 9.66 -5.79 25.57
C ALA A 581 9.48 -6.98 24.61
N GLY A 582 8.41 -6.96 23.82
CA GLY A 582 8.15 -7.98 22.80
C GLY A 582 9.00 -7.78 21.54
N LYS A 583 9.43 -8.90 20.94
CA LYS A 583 9.98 -8.95 19.57
C LYS A 583 8.85 -8.82 18.55
N GLY A 584 9.19 -8.41 17.34
CA GLY A 584 8.29 -8.54 16.21
C GLY A 584 8.17 -10.00 15.75
N GLY A 585 7.02 -10.36 15.19
CA GLY A 585 6.80 -11.63 14.52
C GLY A 585 7.39 -11.64 13.11
N SER A 586 7.83 -12.81 12.65
CA SER A 586 8.28 -12.99 11.26
C SER A 586 7.16 -12.73 10.25
N GLY A 587 7.55 -12.37 9.04
CA GLY A 587 6.67 -12.30 7.88
C GLY A 587 6.20 -13.68 7.40
N ILE A 588 5.45 -13.68 6.30
CA ILE A 588 5.00 -14.90 5.62
C ILE A 588 4.81 -14.62 4.13
N VAL A 589 5.08 -15.62 3.28
CA VAL A 589 4.68 -15.59 1.87
C VAL A 589 3.79 -16.79 1.57
N VAL A 590 2.67 -16.55 0.88
CA VAL A 590 1.70 -17.59 0.50
C VAL A 590 1.31 -17.38 -0.96
N VAL A 591 1.27 -18.46 -1.74
CA VAL A 591 0.58 -18.48 -3.03
C VAL A 591 -0.47 -19.59 -3.07
N ARG A 592 -1.57 -19.35 -3.78
CA ARG A 592 -2.72 -20.27 -3.88
C ARG A 592 -3.27 -20.31 -5.30
N TYR A 593 -3.51 -21.50 -5.84
CA TYR A 593 -4.11 -21.69 -7.16
C TYR A 593 -4.97 -22.96 -7.23
N THR A 594 -6.01 -22.95 -8.06
CA THR A 594 -6.88 -24.11 -8.26
C THR A 594 -6.22 -25.13 -9.17
N SER A 595 -5.99 -26.34 -8.68
CA SER A 595 -5.50 -27.47 -9.47
C SER A 595 -5.68 -28.79 -8.73
N THR A 596 -5.98 -29.86 -9.47
CA THR A 596 -6.06 -31.22 -8.91
C THR A 596 -4.70 -31.80 -8.53
N VAL A 597 -3.61 -31.22 -9.05
CA VAL A 597 -2.22 -31.60 -8.75
C VAL A 597 -1.36 -30.36 -8.52
N PRO A 598 -0.29 -30.41 -7.71
CA PRO A 598 0.69 -29.32 -7.64
C PRO A 598 1.29 -29.04 -9.02
N LEU A 599 1.21 -27.78 -9.47
CA LEU A 599 1.84 -27.30 -10.70
C LEU A 599 3.16 -26.59 -10.42
N LEU A 600 3.37 -26.15 -9.18
CA LEU A 600 4.53 -25.40 -8.74
C LEU A 600 5.33 -26.20 -7.72
N ASP A 601 6.59 -25.81 -7.57
CA ASP A 601 7.51 -26.31 -6.55
C ASP A 601 7.96 -25.17 -5.63
N GLY A 602 8.12 -25.46 -4.34
CA GLY A 602 8.59 -24.52 -3.33
C GLY A 602 7.63 -24.35 -2.15
N GLY A 603 8.19 -24.12 -0.96
CA GLY A 603 7.41 -23.97 0.27
C GLY A 603 6.69 -25.24 0.72
N VAL A 604 5.87 -25.11 1.77
CA VAL A 604 5.01 -26.20 2.24
C VAL A 604 3.70 -26.20 1.45
N ILE A 605 3.42 -27.31 0.76
CA ILE A 605 2.22 -27.46 -0.08
C ILE A 605 1.08 -28.09 0.73
N THR A 606 -0.08 -27.46 0.73
CA THR A 606 -1.33 -27.98 1.31
C THR A 606 -2.47 -27.88 0.30
N VAL A 607 -3.51 -28.69 0.47
CA VAL A 607 -4.70 -28.68 -0.40
C VAL A 607 -5.94 -28.30 0.40
N VAL A 608 -6.64 -27.24 -0.01
CA VAL A 608 -7.89 -26.79 0.62
C VAL A 608 -8.92 -26.47 -0.44
N GLY A 609 -10.08 -27.15 -0.41
CA GLY A 609 -11.20 -26.83 -1.29
C GLY A 609 -10.92 -27.01 -2.79
N GLY A 610 -9.94 -27.84 -3.17
CA GLY A 610 -9.51 -28.02 -4.57
C GLY A 610 -8.37 -27.08 -5.00
N ASP A 611 -7.89 -26.22 -4.09
CA ASP A 611 -6.75 -25.34 -4.34
C ASP A 611 -5.48 -25.88 -3.72
N GLN A 612 -4.37 -25.73 -4.44
CA GLN A 612 -3.00 -25.91 -3.97
C GLN A 612 -2.53 -24.62 -3.30
N ILE A 613 -1.97 -24.71 -2.10
CA ILE A 613 -1.48 -23.57 -1.31
C ILE A 613 -0.03 -23.83 -0.93
N HIS A 614 0.88 -22.96 -1.39
CA HIS A 614 2.30 -22.99 -1.04
C HIS A 614 2.56 -21.92 0.03
N THR A 615 3.10 -22.34 1.17
CA THR A 615 3.35 -21.45 2.32
C THR A 615 4.84 -21.44 2.67
N PHE A 616 5.40 -20.24 2.80
CA PHE A 616 6.79 -19.99 3.18
C PHE A 616 6.81 -19.22 4.51
N THR A 617 7.32 -19.86 5.56
CA THR A 617 7.38 -19.30 6.92
C THR A 617 8.80 -19.17 7.48
N ASN A 618 9.77 -19.83 6.86
CA ASN A 618 11.15 -19.79 7.30
C ASN A 618 11.79 -18.47 6.85
N THR A 619 12.30 -17.69 7.80
CA THR A 619 13.01 -16.43 7.50
C THR A 619 14.24 -16.69 6.64
N GLY A 620 14.51 -15.83 5.67
CA GLY A 620 15.59 -15.99 4.70
C GLY A 620 15.08 -16.19 3.28
N THR A 621 15.93 -16.76 2.41
CA THR A 621 15.66 -16.90 0.97
C THR A 621 15.25 -18.33 0.61
N ASP A 622 14.22 -18.45 -0.21
CA ASP A 622 13.72 -19.68 -0.85
C ASP A 622 13.35 -19.37 -2.32
N THR A 623 12.76 -20.33 -3.03
CA THR A 623 12.30 -20.18 -4.41
C THR A 623 10.92 -20.81 -4.62
N LEU A 624 10.13 -20.20 -5.51
CA LEU A 624 8.94 -20.77 -6.10
C LEU A 624 9.22 -21.00 -7.59
N SER A 625 8.94 -22.18 -8.12
CA SER A 625 9.18 -22.52 -9.54
C SER A 625 7.96 -23.14 -10.20
N TYR A 626 7.75 -22.85 -11.49
CA TYR A 626 6.81 -23.58 -12.34
C TYR A 626 7.62 -24.41 -13.36
N PRO A 627 7.91 -25.69 -13.08
CA PRO A 627 8.77 -26.52 -13.93
C PRO A 627 8.18 -26.85 -15.31
#